data_AF-A0AAW9LH58-F1
#
_entry.id   AF-A0AAW9LH58-F1
#
_cell.length_a   1.000
_cell.length_b   1.000
_cell.length_c   1.000
_cell.angle_alpha   90.00
_cell.angle_beta   90.00
_cell.angle_gamma   90.00
#
_symmetry.space_group_name_H-M   'P 1'
#
loop_
_entity.id
_entity.type
_entity.pdbx_description
1 polymer ?
#
loop_
_entity_poly.entity_id
_entity_poly.type
_entity_poly.pdbx_seq_one_letter_code
_entity_poly.pdbx_strand_id
1 'polypeptide(L)'
;MPEQVVYDLWGDLDRGPYSIDEMDGPASAVVDLTGRLARFRALDRVQERIDAGKIKSATSADTVRDARTAAYDALEAALAESPDADLARTVLNDVSWQVYHADRDLSRTRGRGEVTPSSLDDVMKRYIVTTAVARATPDACQQTVDALNTA
;
A
#
# COMPACT_ATOMS: atom_id res chain seq x y z
N MET A 1 -14.10 8.93 -2.26
CA MET A 1 -12.80 8.56 -1.65
C MET A 1 -12.72 7.06 -1.32
N PRO A 2 -13.60 6.42 -0.53
CA PRO A 2 -13.49 4.96 -0.24
C PRO A 2 -13.46 4.06 -1.49
N GLU A 3 -14.36 4.32 -2.45
CA GLU A 3 -14.40 3.61 -3.74
C GLU A 3 -13.11 3.79 -4.56
N GLN A 4 -12.42 4.94 -4.43
CA GLN A 4 -11.17 5.19 -5.12
C GLN A 4 -9.99 4.43 -4.49
N VAL A 5 -10.01 4.21 -3.17
CA VAL A 5 -9.02 3.34 -2.50
C VAL A 5 -9.14 1.91 -3.01
N VAL A 6 -10.39 1.40 -3.11
CA VAL A 6 -10.68 0.09 -3.68
C VAL A 6 -10.27 0.01 -5.15
N TYR A 7 -10.61 1.02 -5.94
CA TYR A 7 -10.25 1.09 -7.35
C TYR A 7 -8.74 1.10 -7.57
N ASP A 8 -7.97 1.86 -6.79
CA ASP A 8 -6.51 1.89 -6.90
C ASP A 8 -5.89 0.53 -6.55
N LEU A 9 -6.34 -0.11 -5.47
CA LEU A 9 -5.88 -1.46 -5.12
C LEU A 9 -6.20 -2.49 -6.21
N TRP A 10 -7.38 -2.42 -6.81
CA TRP A 10 -7.74 -3.23 -7.97
C TRP A 10 -6.88 -2.91 -9.20
N GLY A 11 -6.64 -1.64 -9.48
CA GLY A 11 -5.82 -1.20 -10.59
C GLY A 11 -4.36 -1.63 -10.47
N ASP A 12 -3.83 -1.70 -9.24
CA ASP A 12 -2.48 -2.21 -8.98
C ASP A 12 -2.40 -3.74 -9.07
N LEU A 13 -3.50 -4.46 -8.80
CA LEU A 13 -3.60 -5.91 -9.03
C LEU A 13 -3.65 -6.25 -10.54
N ASP A 14 -4.32 -5.41 -11.33
CA ASP A 14 -4.43 -5.57 -12.78
C ASP A 14 -3.16 -5.13 -13.54
N ARG A 15 -2.20 -4.49 -12.83
CA ARG A 15 -0.90 -4.12 -13.38
C ARG A 15 0.14 -5.23 -13.17
N GLY A 16 0.98 -5.42 -14.17
CA GLY A 16 2.10 -6.35 -14.16
C GLY A 16 1.88 -7.54 -15.11
N PRO A 17 2.87 -8.43 -15.26
CA PRO A 17 2.78 -9.53 -16.20
C PRO A 17 1.63 -10.47 -15.85
N TYR A 18 0.91 -10.93 -16.87
CA TYR A 18 -0.24 -11.81 -16.75
C TYR A 18 0.19 -13.28 -16.68
N SER A 19 1.46 -13.58 -17.00
CA SER A 19 2.02 -14.93 -16.94
C SER A 19 3.46 -14.95 -16.44
N ILE A 20 3.88 -16.12 -15.95
CA ILE A 20 5.26 -16.37 -15.50
C ILE A 20 6.25 -16.26 -16.67
N ASP A 21 5.82 -16.56 -17.90
CA ASP A 21 6.66 -16.50 -19.10
C ASP A 21 7.00 -15.06 -19.52
N GLU A 22 6.24 -14.07 -19.03
CA GLU A 22 6.51 -12.64 -19.24
C GLU A 22 7.48 -12.06 -18.20
N MET A 23 7.91 -12.86 -17.22
CA MET A 23 8.83 -12.44 -16.17
C MET A 23 10.29 -12.73 -16.51
N ASP A 24 11.20 -11.91 -15.96
CA ASP A 24 12.66 -12.08 -16.06
C ASP A 24 13.21 -13.34 -15.35
N GLY A 25 12.33 -14.25 -14.92
CA GLY A 25 12.67 -15.52 -14.30
C GLY A 25 11.79 -15.88 -13.10
N PRO A 26 11.95 -17.10 -12.55
CA PRO A 26 11.11 -17.62 -11.47
C PRO A 26 11.22 -16.81 -10.17
N ALA A 27 12.41 -16.27 -9.86
CA ALA A 27 12.60 -15.43 -8.69
C ALA A 27 11.80 -14.11 -8.79
N SER A 28 11.85 -13.45 -9.96
CA SER A 28 11.08 -12.24 -10.23
C SER A 28 9.57 -12.50 -10.14
N ALA A 29 9.11 -13.66 -10.65
CA ALA A 29 7.72 -14.09 -10.52
C ALA A 29 7.29 -14.27 -9.05
N VAL A 30 8.10 -14.90 -8.21
CA VAL A 30 7.81 -15.09 -6.78
C VAL A 30 7.69 -13.74 -6.05
N VAL A 31 8.59 -12.82 -6.33
CA VAL A 31 8.59 -11.48 -5.73
C VAL A 31 7.32 -10.70 -6.10
N ASP A 32 6.97 -10.68 -7.38
CA ASP A 32 5.75 -10.00 -7.86
C ASP A 32 4.48 -10.61 -7.27
N LEU A 33 4.36 -11.95 -7.31
CA LEU A 33 3.21 -12.65 -6.75
C LEU A 33 3.07 -12.41 -5.24
N THR A 34 4.18 -12.28 -4.51
CA THR A 34 4.16 -11.89 -3.10
C THR A 34 3.60 -10.48 -2.91
N GLY A 35 4.01 -9.54 -3.76
CA GLY A 35 3.45 -8.19 -3.78
C GLY A 35 1.95 -8.17 -4.10
N ARG A 36 1.51 -8.98 -5.07
CA ARG A 36 0.08 -9.12 -5.42
C ARG A 36 -0.72 -9.74 -4.28
N LEU A 37 -0.19 -10.76 -3.61
CA LEU A 37 -0.80 -11.36 -2.42
C LEU A 37 -0.98 -10.34 -1.29
N ALA A 38 0.03 -9.49 -1.04
CA ALA A 38 -0.08 -8.41 -0.06
C ALA A 38 -1.19 -7.41 -0.45
N ARG A 39 -1.31 -7.03 -1.73
CA ARG A 39 -2.37 -6.13 -2.21
C ARG A 39 -3.76 -6.74 -2.13
N PHE A 40 -3.91 -8.02 -2.45
CA PHE A 40 -5.19 -8.73 -2.30
C PHE A 40 -5.66 -8.72 -0.84
N ARG A 41 -4.75 -9.05 0.09
CA ARG A 41 -5.04 -8.98 1.53
C ARG A 41 -5.25 -7.56 2.04
N ALA A 42 -4.61 -6.57 1.42
CA ALA A 42 -4.85 -5.17 1.73
C ALA A 42 -6.26 -4.74 1.29
N LEU A 43 -6.74 -5.24 0.16
CA LEU A 43 -8.10 -5.00 -0.33
C LEU A 43 -9.14 -5.52 0.66
N ASP A 44 -9.00 -6.76 1.14
CA ASP A 44 -9.90 -7.32 2.16
C ASP A 44 -9.95 -6.43 3.41
N ARG A 45 -8.76 -6.04 3.93
CA ARG A 45 -8.65 -5.16 5.10
C ARG A 45 -9.25 -3.77 4.86
N VAL A 46 -9.11 -3.22 3.65
CA VAL A 46 -9.71 -1.94 3.29
C VAL A 46 -11.22 -2.07 3.25
N GLN A 47 -11.76 -3.14 2.64
CA GLN A 47 -13.20 -3.38 2.57
C GLN A 47 -13.82 -3.47 3.96
N GLU A 48 -13.21 -4.25 4.87
CA GLU A 48 -13.66 -4.33 6.27
C GLU A 48 -13.68 -2.96 6.97
N ARG A 49 -12.69 -2.11 6.69
CA ARG A 49 -12.64 -0.76 7.25
C ARG A 49 -13.68 0.18 6.63
N ILE A 50 -14.02 0.00 5.35
CA ILE A 50 -15.09 0.74 4.68
C ILE A 50 -16.43 0.36 5.31
N ASP A 51 -16.70 -0.94 5.43
CA ASP A 51 -17.95 -1.47 5.98
C ASP A 51 -18.14 -1.04 7.45
N ALA A 52 -17.04 -0.91 8.19
CA ALA A 52 -17.03 -0.38 9.56
C ALA A 52 -17.03 1.16 9.67
N GLY A 53 -17.08 1.90 8.56
CA GLY A 53 -17.07 3.38 8.55
C GLY A 53 -15.76 4.00 9.06
N LYS A 54 -14.64 3.27 9.00
CA LYS A 54 -13.32 3.66 9.54
C LYS A 54 -12.42 4.37 8.53
N ILE A 55 -12.83 4.47 7.26
CA ILE A 55 -12.15 5.24 6.23
C ILE A 55 -12.80 6.62 6.12
N LYS A 56 -12.03 7.68 6.40
CA LYS A 56 -12.50 9.07 6.48
C LYS A 56 -11.77 9.94 5.47
N SER A 57 -12.49 10.87 4.85
CA SER A 57 -11.89 11.95 4.04
C SER A 57 -11.13 12.94 4.92
N ALA A 58 -10.24 13.72 4.30
CA ALA A 58 -9.49 14.76 5.00
C ALA A 58 -10.38 15.93 5.41
N THR A 59 -10.96 15.86 6.60
CA THR A 59 -11.76 16.95 7.18
C THR A 59 -10.93 17.93 8.01
N SER A 60 -9.69 17.54 8.37
CA SER A 60 -8.78 18.35 9.19
C SER A 60 -7.32 18.00 8.93
N ALA A 61 -6.42 18.92 9.29
CA ALA A 61 -4.97 18.66 9.25
C ALA A 61 -4.57 17.50 10.17
N ASP A 62 -5.26 17.30 11.28
CA ASP A 62 -5.01 16.18 12.19
C ASP A 62 -5.34 14.85 11.53
N THR A 63 -6.45 14.77 10.78
CA THR A 63 -6.81 13.56 10.02
C THR A 63 -5.72 13.18 9.02
N VAL A 64 -5.13 14.17 8.34
CA VAL A 64 -4.02 13.95 7.40
C VAL A 64 -2.75 13.52 8.15
N ARG A 65 -2.45 14.15 9.29
CA ARG A 65 -1.29 13.78 10.11
C ARG A 65 -1.40 12.35 10.62
N ASP A 66 -2.56 11.96 11.12
CA ASP A 66 -2.83 10.61 11.61
C ASP A 66 -2.67 9.56 10.51
N ALA A 67 -3.19 9.84 9.31
CA ALA A 67 -3.02 8.96 8.15
C ALA A 67 -1.56 8.84 7.74
N ARG A 68 -0.82 9.95 7.70
CA ARG A 68 0.62 9.95 7.41
C ARG A 68 1.39 9.12 8.43
N THR A 69 1.16 9.36 9.73
CA THR A 69 1.80 8.59 10.81
C THR A 69 1.47 7.11 10.68
N ALA A 70 0.21 6.75 10.47
CA ALA A 70 -0.18 5.35 10.28
C ALA A 70 0.48 4.68 9.06
N ALA A 71 0.80 5.43 8.00
CA ALA A 71 1.55 4.91 6.85
C ALA A 71 3.01 4.63 7.21
N TYR A 72 3.70 5.57 7.87
CA TYR A 72 5.10 5.38 8.29
C TYR A 72 5.24 4.27 9.34
N ASP A 73 4.39 4.27 10.36
CA ASP A 73 4.40 3.24 11.42
C ASP A 73 4.16 1.85 10.82
N ALA A 74 3.27 1.73 9.84
CA ALA A 74 3.01 0.45 9.17
C ALA A 74 4.20 -0.01 8.31
N LEU A 75 4.89 0.91 7.62
CA LEU A 75 6.11 0.58 6.86
C LEU A 75 7.23 0.09 7.79
N GLU A 76 7.43 0.77 8.92
CA GLU A 76 8.45 0.40 9.91
C GLU A 76 8.14 -0.94 10.55
N ALA A 77 6.88 -1.15 10.99
CA ALA A 77 6.43 -2.43 11.54
C ALA A 77 6.59 -3.57 10.52
N ALA A 78 6.20 -3.35 9.26
CA ALA A 78 6.31 -4.37 8.23
C ALA A 78 7.77 -4.80 7.98
N LEU A 79 8.72 -3.85 8.01
CA LEU A 79 10.14 -4.16 7.88
C LEU A 79 10.70 -4.91 9.11
N ALA A 80 10.18 -4.62 10.30
CA ALA A 80 10.63 -5.24 11.55
C ALA A 80 10.03 -6.65 11.77
N GLU A 81 8.80 -6.86 11.33
CA GLU A 81 8.01 -8.06 11.63
C GLU A 81 8.03 -9.11 10.50
N SER A 82 8.45 -8.72 9.29
CA SER A 82 8.49 -9.67 8.17
C SER A 82 9.56 -10.75 8.37
N PRO A 83 9.24 -12.02 8.07
CA PRO A 83 10.17 -13.15 8.25
C PRO A 83 11.36 -13.10 7.28
N ASP A 84 11.19 -12.46 6.12
CA ASP A 84 12.24 -12.20 5.14
C ASP A 84 12.29 -10.70 4.83
N ALA A 85 13.38 -10.04 5.25
CA ALA A 85 13.53 -8.61 5.13
C ALA A 85 13.75 -8.14 3.68
N ASP A 86 14.33 -8.96 2.81
CA ASP A 86 14.62 -8.56 1.43
C ASP A 86 13.39 -8.69 0.53
N LEU A 87 12.61 -9.76 0.74
CA LEU A 87 11.30 -9.92 0.11
C LEU A 87 10.36 -8.79 0.55
N ALA A 88 10.29 -8.50 1.85
CA ALA A 88 9.48 -7.41 2.37
C ALA A 88 9.93 -6.04 1.83
N ARG A 89 11.23 -5.74 1.82
CA ARG A 89 11.77 -4.51 1.22
C ARG A 89 11.34 -4.34 -0.23
N THR A 90 11.30 -5.41 -1.00
CA THR A 90 10.91 -5.31 -2.42
C THR A 90 9.42 -4.95 -2.57
N VAL A 91 8.54 -5.57 -1.78
CA VAL A 91 7.11 -5.22 -1.76
C VAL A 91 6.89 -3.79 -1.25
N LEU A 92 7.59 -3.41 -0.19
CA LEU A 92 7.41 -2.10 0.46
C LEU A 92 8.03 -0.95 -0.33
N ASN A 93 9.10 -1.20 -1.09
CA ASN A 93 9.73 -0.18 -1.94
C ASN A 93 8.73 0.38 -2.94
N ASP A 94 7.93 -0.48 -3.58
CA ASP A 94 6.90 -0.05 -4.52
C ASP A 94 5.85 0.86 -3.85
N VAL A 95 5.31 0.45 -2.71
CA VAL A 95 4.25 1.23 -2.04
C VAL A 95 4.79 2.48 -1.30
N SER A 96 6.08 2.53 -0.99
CA SER A 96 6.72 3.71 -0.39
C SER A 96 6.71 4.93 -1.32
N TRP A 97 6.67 4.71 -2.65
CA TRP A 97 6.51 5.78 -3.63
C TRP A 97 5.20 6.55 -3.44
N GLN A 98 4.13 5.88 -2.99
CA GLN A 98 2.85 6.54 -2.73
C GLN A 98 2.96 7.57 -1.60
N VAL A 99 3.70 7.25 -0.54
CA VAL A 99 3.98 8.18 0.58
C VAL A 99 4.81 9.37 0.08
N TYR A 100 5.86 9.11 -0.70
CA TYR A 100 6.66 10.18 -1.30
C TYR A 100 5.79 11.12 -2.16
N HIS A 101 4.92 10.58 -3.00
CA HIS A 101 4.05 11.38 -3.85
C HIS A 101 3.01 12.16 -3.03
N ALA A 102 2.43 11.58 -1.99
CA ALA A 102 1.55 12.26 -1.06
C ALA A 102 2.24 13.44 -0.34
N ASP A 103 3.43 13.21 0.22
CA ASP A 103 4.22 14.25 0.90
C ASP A 103 4.64 15.37 -0.06
N ARG A 104 5.00 15.01 -1.30
CA ARG A 104 5.32 15.97 -2.35
C ARG A 104 4.12 16.83 -2.75
N ASP A 105 2.94 16.24 -2.87
CA ASP A 105 1.73 16.97 -3.23
C ASP A 105 1.29 17.90 -2.09
N LEU A 106 1.33 17.45 -0.83
CA LEU A 106 1.14 18.33 0.34
C LEU A 106 2.10 19.51 0.36
N SER A 107 3.38 19.27 0.03
CA SER A 107 4.40 20.32 -0.02
C SER A 107 4.13 21.34 -1.12
N ARG A 108 3.59 20.91 -2.26
CA ARG A 108 3.18 21.78 -3.37
C ARG A 108 1.97 22.64 -3.03
N THR A 109 1.03 22.11 -2.26
CA THR A 109 -0.18 22.84 -1.86
C THR A 109 0.14 24.03 -0.95
N ARG A 110 1.18 23.92 -0.10
CA ARG A 110 1.69 25.06 0.69
C ARG A 110 2.14 26.25 -0.17
N GLY A 111 2.58 26.01 -1.41
CA GLY A 111 3.07 27.05 -2.31
C GLY A 111 2.02 27.64 -3.27
N ARG A 112 0.84 27.02 -3.41
CA ARG A 112 -0.17 27.42 -4.40
C ARG A 112 -1.40 28.14 -3.82
N GLY A 113 -1.50 28.28 -2.50
CA GLY A 113 -2.54 29.08 -1.83
C GLY A 113 -3.94 28.46 -1.78
N GLU A 114 -4.30 27.58 -2.71
CA GLU A 114 -5.58 26.86 -2.69
C GLU A 114 -5.39 25.35 -2.44
N VAL A 115 -6.08 24.87 -1.41
CA VAL A 115 -6.24 23.45 -1.07
C VAL A 115 -7.63 23.03 -1.51
N THR A 116 -7.75 22.18 -2.54
CA THR A 116 -9.06 21.62 -2.90
C THR A 116 -9.33 20.34 -2.09
N PRO A 117 -10.59 20.05 -1.73
CA PRO A 117 -10.93 18.79 -1.08
C PRO A 117 -10.47 17.56 -1.86
N SER A 118 -10.57 17.59 -3.19
CA SER A 118 -10.09 16.50 -4.07
C SER A 118 -8.58 16.25 -3.96
N SER A 119 -7.78 17.31 -3.85
CA SER A 119 -6.32 17.17 -3.69
C SER A 119 -5.94 16.49 -2.38
N LEU A 120 -6.74 16.69 -1.32
CA LEU A 120 -6.53 16.01 -0.04
C LEU A 120 -7.05 14.58 -0.05
N ASP A 121 -8.14 14.29 -0.77
CA ASP A 121 -8.63 12.92 -0.94
C ASP A 121 -7.59 12.03 -1.64
N ASP A 122 -6.89 12.55 -2.66
CA ASP A 122 -5.79 11.83 -3.33
C ASP A 122 -4.61 11.56 -2.39
N VAL A 123 -4.25 12.54 -1.55
CA VAL A 123 -3.21 12.38 -0.51
C VAL A 123 -3.63 11.30 0.51
N MET A 124 -4.85 11.39 1.02
CA MET A 124 -5.39 10.42 1.98
C MET A 124 -5.42 9.01 1.41
N LYS A 125 -5.88 8.88 0.15
CA LYS A 125 -5.91 7.61 -0.57
C LYS A 125 -4.53 6.94 -0.58
N ARG A 126 -3.49 7.68 -0.94
CA ARG A 126 -2.12 7.14 -0.97
C ARG A 126 -1.65 6.66 0.39
N TYR A 127 -1.86 7.42 1.46
CA TYR A 127 -1.51 6.96 2.81
C TYR A 127 -2.29 5.71 3.23
N ILE A 128 -3.60 5.66 2.94
CA ILE A 128 -4.45 4.51 3.28
C ILE A 128 -3.99 3.25 2.53
N VAL A 129 -3.72 3.35 1.23
CA VAL A 129 -3.20 2.23 0.42
C VAL A 129 -1.85 1.76 0.97
N THR A 130 -0.91 2.66 1.26
CA THR A 130 0.37 2.30 1.88
C THR A 130 0.18 1.58 3.21
N THR A 131 -0.63 2.13 4.12
CA THR A 131 -0.89 1.49 5.42
C THR A 131 -1.47 0.09 5.24
N ALA A 132 -2.42 -0.09 4.33
CA ALA A 132 -3.09 -1.37 4.12
C ALA A 132 -2.14 -2.44 3.54
N VAL A 133 -1.36 -2.07 2.51
CA VAL A 133 -0.37 -2.98 1.90
C VAL A 133 0.74 -3.32 2.89
N ALA A 134 1.31 -2.33 3.58
CA ALA A 134 2.38 -2.56 4.54
C ALA A 134 1.93 -3.51 5.66
N ARG A 135 0.72 -3.34 6.20
CA ARG A 135 0.16 -4.26 7.20
C ARG A 135 -0.11 -5.67 6.69
N ALA A 136 -0.26 -5.83 5.37
CA ALA A 136 -0.47 -7.13 4.76
C ALA A 136 0.84 -7.82 4.35
N THR A 137 1.94 -7.08 4.26
CA THR A 137 3.24 -7.57 3.78
C THR A 137 3.82 -8.70 4.64
N PRO A 138 3.86 -8.63 5.99
CA PRO A 138 4.45 -9.70 6.80
C PRO A 138 3.79 -11.05 6.57
N ASP A 139 2.45 -11.09 6.61
CA ASP A 139 1.70 -12.32 6.34
C ASP A 139 1.97 -12.84 4.93
N ALA A 140 2.10 -11.95 3.93
CA ALA A 140 2.31 -12.33 2.54
C ALA A 140 3.70 -12.94 2.35
N CYS A 141 4.72 -12.33 2.95
CA CYS A 141 6.07 -12.87 2.97
C CYS A 141 6.11 -14.22 3.69
N GLN A 142 5.43 -14.36 4.84
CA GLN A 142 5.35 -15.63 5.57
C GLN A 142 4.75 -16.73 4.69
N GLN A 143 3.61 -16.48 4.05
CA GLN A 143 2.98 -17.47 3.17
C GLN A 143 3.90 -17.86 2.00
N THR A 144 4.60 -16.91 1.39
CA THR A 144 5.55 -17.19 0.31
C THR A 144 6.72 -18.06 0.81
N VAL A 145 7.33 -17.70 1.94
CA VAL A 145 8.44 -18.45 2.52
C VAL A 145 8.01 -19.87 2.88
N ASP A 146 6.83 -20.04 3.49
CA ASP A 146 6.28 -21.35 3.82
C ASP A 146 6.06 -22.20 2.57
N ALA A 147 5.48 -21.61 1.52
CA ALA A 147 5.27 -22.30 0.25
C ALA A 147 6.59 -22.77 -0.37
N LEU A 148 7.62 -21.93 -0.39
CA LEU A 148 8.95 -22.27 -0.92
C LEU A 148 9.67 -23.35 -0.11
N ASN A 149 9.43 -23.44 1.20
CA ASN A 149 10.04 -24.46 2.06
C ASN A 149 9.33 -25.82 1.97
N THR A 150 8.11 -25.85 1.43
CA THR A 150 7.30 -27.08 1.28
C THR A 150 7.28 -27.63 -0.15
N ALA A 151 7.84 -26.89 -1.11
CA ALA A 151 7.99 -27.28 -2.52
C ALA A 151 9.25 -28.12 -2.74
#